data_AF-A0A2V8N0V6-F1
#
_entry.id   AF-A0A2V8N0V6-F1
#
_cell.length_a   1.000
_cell.length_b   1.000
_cell.length_c   1.000
_cell.angle_alpha   90.00
_cell.angle_beta   90.00
_cell.angle_gamma   90.00
#
_symmetry.space_group_name_H-M   'P 1'
#
loop_
_entity.id
_entity.type
_entity.pdbx_description
1 polymer ?
#
loop_
_entity_poly.entity_id
_entity_poly.type
_entity_poly.pdbx_seq_one_letter_code
_entity_poly.pdbx_strand_id
1 'polypeptide(L)'
;MTRRMRTSFDTQIETFDVLFPTPKTRLLEMTSPQKFTAKLEEPALKEDATSGQKSEQLPVYNAYSVNGDVIGQLVYANYGAQQDYEELTRRGVDVRGKIVIVRYGNTFRGIKPKIAAEHGAIGCIIYSDPRDDGYFAGDVYPKGAWRNEDGAQRGSVADLPLYSGDPLT
;
A
#
# COMPACT_ATOMS: atom_id res chain seq x y z
N MET A 1 -20.64 -2.91 22.07
CA MET A 1 -21.43 -4.09 22.49
C MET A 1 -20.45 -5.22 22.82
N THR A 2 -20.14 -5.47 24.08
CA THR A 2 -19.09 -6.43 24.48
C THR A 2 -19.68 -7.84 24.57
N ARG A 3 -19.41 -8.71 23.60
CA ARG A 3 -19.75 -10.14 23.71
C ARG A 3 -18.68 -10.84 24.55
N ARG A 4 -18.93 -11.05 25.85
CA ARG A 4 -18.13 -11.97 26.68
C ARG A 4 -18.61 -13.40 26.43
N MET A 5 -17.73 -14.28 25.96
CA MET A 5 -18.04 -15.71 25.87
C MET A 5 -18.07 -16.30 27.28
N ARG A 6 -19.09 -17.09 27.60
CA ARG A 6 -19.23 -17.82 28.87
C ARG A 6 -18.31 -19.05 28.84
N THR A 7 -17.00 -18.81 28.96
CA THR A 7 -15.97 -19.83 29.15
C THR A 7 -15.42 -19.72 30.58
N SER A 8 -14.69 -20.73 31.06
CA SER A 8 -14.04 -20.73 32.38
C SER A 8 -12.78 -19.86 32.48
N PHE A 9 -12.49 -19.06 31.45
CA PHE A 9 -11.32 -18.18 31.44
C PHE A 9 -11.67 -16.84 32.08
N ASP A 10 -10.77 -16.35 32.93
CA ASP A 10 -10.77 -14.94 33.33
C ASP A 10 -10.25 -14.09 32.17
N THR A 11 -10.96 -13.00 31.84
CA THR A 11 -10.67 -12.18 30.66
C THR A 11 -10.71 -10.70 31.00
N GLN A 12 -9.62 -10.00 30.66
CA GLN A 12 -9.49 -8.56 30.82
C GLN A 12 -9.18 -7.88 29.48
N ILE A 13 -9.57 -6.60 29.36
CA ILE A 13 -9.20 -5.74 28.23
C ILE A 13 -8.02 -4.89 28.68
N GLU A 14 -6.86 -5.13 28.08
CA GLU A 14 -5.71 -4.22 28.18
C GLU A 14 -5.83 -3.12 27.13
N THR A 15 -5.62 -1.87 27.53
CA THR A 15 -5.73 -0.70 26.65
C THR A 15 -4.38 -0.02 26.52
N PHE A 16 -3.99 0.31 25.29
CA PHE A 16 -2.77 1.06 24.98
C PHE A 16 -3.13 2.22 24.07
N ASP A 17 -2.56 3.39 24.34
CA ASP A 17 -2.59 4.53 23.44
C ASP A 17 -1.40 4.41 22.47
N VAL A 18 -1.68 4.31 21.18
CA VAL A 18 -0.67 4.04 20.14
C VAL A 18 -0.75 5.03 19.00
N LEU A 19 0.39 5.28 18.34
CA LEU A 19 0.40 6.09 17.12
C LEU A 19 -0.24 5.33 15.95
N PHE A 20 -1.41 5.79 15.51
CA PHE A 20 -2.08 5.29 14.32
C PHE A 20 -2.28 6.40 13.27
N PRO A 21 -1.41 6.50 12.24
CA PRO A 21 -1.50 7.58 11.26
C PRO A 21 -2.65 7.35 10.28
N THR A 22 -3.41 8.41 10.01
CA THR A 22 -4.43 8.46 8.96
C THR A 22 -4.22 9.69 8.07
N PRO A 23 -4.38 9.56 6.74
CA PRO A 23 -4.11 10.66 5.82
C PRO A 23 -5.23 11.70 5.85
N LYS A 24 -4.86 12.98 5.78
CA LYS A 24 -5.82 14.08 5.58
C LYS A 24 -6.14 14.32 4.11
N THR A 25 -5.12 14.23 3.26
CA THR A 25 -5.21 14.46 1.81
C THR A 25 -4.46 13.36 1.09
N ARG A 26 -4.98 12.96 -0.08
CA ARG A 26 -4.33 11.98 -0.97
C ARG A 26 -4.55 12.45 -2.41
N LEU A 27 -3.47 12.47 -3.19
CA LEU A 27 -3.51 12.81 -4.61
C LEU A 27 -2.41 12.03 -5.31
N LEU A 28 -2.73 11.45 -6.46
CA LEU A 28 -1.75 10.80 -7.32
C LEU A 28 -2.14 11.11 -8.76
N GLU A 29 -1.25 11.84 -9.45
CA GLU A 29 -1.49 12.31 -10.80
C GLU A 29 -0.29 12.02 -11.70
N MET A 30 -0.58 11.56 -12.91
CA MET A 30 0.34 11.63 -14.02
C MET A 30 0.03 12.91 -14.78
N THR A 31 0.99 13.84 -14.83
CA THR A 31 0.83 15.13 -15.50
C THR A 31 1.27 15.09 -16.96
N SER A 32 2.10 14.09 -17.33
CA SER A 32 2.68 13.89 -18.66
C SER A 32 3.12 12.42 -18.82
N PRO A 33 3.11 11.83 -20.03
CA PRO A 33 2.68 12.42 -21.31
C PRO A 33 1.16 12.53 -21.47
N GLN A 34 0.40 11.79 -20.65
CA GLN A 34 -1.05 11.90 -20.58
C GLN A 34 -1.45 12.40 -19.19
N LYS A 35 -2.57 13.10 -19.12
CA LYS A 35 -3.16 13.49 -17.84
C LYS A 35 -3.98 12.33 -17.30
N PHE A 36 -3.66 11.88 -16.11
CA PHE A 36 -4.41 10.87 -15.39
C PHE A 36 -4.41 11.18 -13.90
N THR A 37 -5.58 11.10 -13.27
CA THR A 37 -5.73 11.26 -11.83
C THR A 37 -6.24 9.94 -11.27
N ALA A 38 -5.51 9.33 -10.34
CA ALA A 38 -5.92 8.09 -9.72
C ALA A 38 -7.12 8.33 -8.78
N LYS A 39 -8.13 7.46 -8.84
CA LYS A 39 -9.33 7.57 -7.99
C LYS A 39 -9.01 7.45 -6.49
N LEU A 40 -8.04 6.58 -6.15
CA LEU A 40 -7.63 6.26 -4.77
C LEU A 40 -8.81 5.81 -3.86
N GLU A 41 -9.81 5.19 -4.46
CA GLU A 41 -11.03 4.73 -3.80
C GLU A 41 -11.65 3.54 -4.55
N GLU A 42 -12.04 2.50 -3.81
CA GLU A 42 -12.82 1.39 -4.36
C GLU A 42 -14.31 1.79 -4.54
N PRO A 43 -14.93 1.58 -5.70
CA PRO A 43 -16.34 1.91 -5.92
C PRO A 43 -17.27 0.94 -5.17
N ALA A 44 -18.50 1.39 -4.93
CA ALA A 44 -19.57 0.50 -4.51
C ALA A 44 -19.96 -0.43 -5.68
N LEU A 45 -20.20 -1.70 -5.36
CA LEU A 45 -20.59 -2.77 -6.26
C LEU A 45 -22.05 -3.14 -5.99
N LYS A 46 -22.83 -3.34 -7.05
CA LYS A 46 -24.26 -3.66 -6.91
C LYS A 46 -24.48 -5.03 -6.27
N GLU A 47 -23.52 -5.91 -6.48
CA GLU A 47 -23.47 -7.30 -6.01
C GLU A 47 -23.09 -7.39 -4.53
N ASP A 48 -22.56 -6.30 -3.94
CA ASP A 48 -22.08 -6.26 -2.57
C ASP A 48 -22.65 -5.07 -1.80
N ALA A 49 -23.65 -5.31 -0.97
CA ALA A 49 -24.28 -4.29 -0.14
C ALA A 49 -23.31 -3.61 0.85
N THR A 50 -22.18 -4.25 1.18
CA THR A 50 -21.19 -3.70 2.12
C THR A 50 -20.12 -2.84 1.44
N SER A 51 -19.89 -3.02 0.14
CA SER A 51 -18.91 -2.25 -0.63
C SER A 51 -19.16 -0.73 -0.64
N GLY A 52 -20.40 -0.30 -0.38
CA GLY A 52 -20.78 1.11 -0.27
C GLY A 52 -20.62 1.72 1.13
N GLN A 53 -20.12 0.97 2.13
CA GLN A 53 -19.99 1.47 3.51
C GLN A 53 -18.79 2.40 3.66
N LYS A 54 -18.97 3.70 3.38
CA LYS A 54 -17.87 4.68 3.35
C LYS A 54 -17.52 5.35 4.69
N SER A 55 -18.47 5.44 5.63
CA SER A 55 -18.28 6.20 6.87
C SER A 55 -17.19 5.66 7.78
N GLU A 56 -16.97 4.35 7.78
CA GLU A 56 -15.99 3.65 8.61
C GLU A 56 -14.82 3.08 7.79
N GLN A 57 -14.87 3.25 6.46
CA GLN A 57 -13.85 2.70 5.56
C GLN A 57 -12.55 3.49 5.73
N LEU A 58 -11.47 2.79 6.07
CA LEU A 58 -10.15 3.39 5.99
C LEU A 58 -9.85 3.79 4.54
N PRO A 59 -9.29 4.97 4.29
CA PRO A 59 -8.84 5.34 2.95
C PRO A 59 -7.87 4.30 2.38
N VAL A 60 -7.69 4.27 1.06
CA VAL A 60 -6.55 3.58 0.45
C VAL A 60 -5.29 4.37 0.75
N TYR A 61 -4.39 3.82 1.57
CA TYR A 61 -3.09 4.41 1.90
C TYR A 61 -2.14 3.36 2.46
N ASN A 62 -0.85 3.73 2.51
CA ASN A 62 0.17 2.99 3.25
C ASN A 62 0.39 3.69 4.61
N ALA A 63 0.07 3.00 5.71
CA ALA A 63 0.25 3.53 7.06
C ALA A 63 1.74 3.71 7.38
N TYR A 64 2.07 4.77 8.13
CA TYR A 64 3.44 5.22 8.44
C TYR A 64 4.26 5.73 7.24
N SER A 65 3.62 5.96 6.09
CA SER A 65 4.23 6.78 5.03
C SER A 65 4.46 8.20 5.54
N VAL A 66 5.57 8.81 5.12
CA VAL A 66 5.85 10.23 5.36
C VAL A 66 4.87 11.12 4.57
N ASN A 67 4.64 12.33 5.08
CA ASN A 67 3.96 13.39 4.33
C ASN A 67 4.91 13.94 3.25
N GLY A 68 4.36 14.30 2.09
CA GLY A 68 5.13 14.95 1.03
C GLY A 68 4.27 15.28 -0.19
N ASP A 69 4.75 16.25 -0.96
CA ASP A 69 4.25 16.59 -2.30
C ASP A 69 5.47 16.63 -3.22
N VAL A 70 5.54 15.67 -4.14
CA VAL A 70 6.70 15.45 -5.00
C VAL A 70 6.23 15.19 -6.42
N ILE A 71 6.97 15.75 -7.38
CA ILE A 71 6.78 15.50 -8.80
C ILE A 71 8.11 15.00 -9.34
N GLY A 72 8.07 13.86 -10.03
CA GLY A 72 9.27 13.25 -10.60
C GLY A 72 8.92 12.32 -11.75
N GLN A 73 9.94 11.95 -12.51
CA GLN A 73 9.79 10.90 -13.52
C GLN A 73 9.46 9.57 -12.85
N LEU A 74 8.71 8.73 -13.55
CA LEU A 74 8.33 7.41 -13.06
C LEU A 74 9.34 6.35 -13.52
N VAL A 75 9.83 5.52 -12.61
CA VAL A 75 10.66 4.34 -12.93
C VAL A 75 10.00 3.09 -12.36
N TYR A 76 9.84 2.07 -13.21
CA TYR A 76 9.39 0.76 -12.76
C TYR A 76 10.55 -0.03 -12.15
N ALA A 77 10.38 -0.48 -10.91
CA ALA A 77 11.41 -1.19 -10.14
C ALA A 77 10.94 -2.57 -9.68
N ASN A 78 10.20 -3.29 -10.53
CA ASN A 78 9.80 -4.68 -10.29
C ASN A 78 9.12 -4.88 -8.90
N TYR A 79 9.67 -5.71 -8.00
CA TYR A 79 9.13 -5.90 -6.65
C TYR A 79 9.78 -4.97 -5.62
N GLY A 80 10.66 -4.07 -6.03
CA GLY A 80 11.36 -3.13 -5.15
C GLY A 80 12.33 -3.81 -4.18
N ALA A 81 12.86 -4.98 -4.53
CA ALA A 81 13.93 -5.63 -3.79
C ALA A 81 15.29 -5.03 -4.15
N GLN A 82 16.31 -5.24 -3.31
CA GLN A 82 17.67 -4.72 -3.54
C GLN A 82 18.20 -5.09 -4.94
N GLN A 83 17.99 -6.33 -5.37
CA GLN A 83 18.42 -6.84 -6.66
C GLN A 83 17.74 -6.13 -7.84
N ASP A 84 16.52 -5.61 -7.64
CA ASP A 84 15.80 -4.86 -8.69
C ASP A 84 16.49 -3.52 -8.95
N TYR A 85 17.01 -2.84 -7.92
CA TYR A 85 17.75 -1.58 -8.08
C TYR A 85 19.16 -1.80 -8.63
N GLU A 86 19.80 -2.91 -8.28
CA GLU A 86 21.07 -3.33 -8.89
C GLU A 86 20.91 -3.60 -10.39
N GLU A 87 19.81 -4.26 -10.79
CA GLU A 87 19.46 -4.48 -12.20
C GLU A 87 19.25 -3.16 -12.94
N LEU A 88 18.48 -2.23 -12.36
CA LEU A 88 18.26 -0.90 -12.93
C LEU A 88 19.59 -0.17 -13.15
N THR A 89 20.47 -0.18 -12.14
CA THR A 89 21.80 0.43 -12.22
C THR A 89 22.63 -0.20 -13.33
N ARG A 90 22.62 -1.54 -13.45
CA ARG A 90 23.34 -2.26 -14.52
C ARG A 90 22.83 -1.91 -15.92
N ARG A 91 21.55 -1.58 -16.04
CA ARG A 91 20.91 -1.10 -17.28
C ARG A 91 21.07 0.40 -17.52
N GLY A 92 21.78 1.12 -16.65
CA GLY A 92 21.98 2.56 -16.75
C GLY A 92 20.75 3.38 -16.38
N VAL A 93 19.81 2.82 -15.62
CA VAL A 93 18.62 3.52 -15.12
C VAL A 93 18.88 4.03 -13.71
N ASP A 94 18.96 5.36 -13.56
CA ASP A 94 19.09 6.03 -12.26
C ASP A 94 17.71 6.34 -11.67
N VAL A 95 17.50 6.08 -10.37
CA VAL A 95 16.24 6.38 -9.66
C VAL A 95 16.33 7.62 -8.77
N ARG A 96 17.52 8.24 -8.64
CA ARG A 96 17.70 9.42 -7.80
C ARG A 96 16.83 10.58 -8.28
N GLY A 97 16.08 11.18 -7.37
CA GLY A 97 15.15 12.28 -7.69
C GLY A 97 13.91 11.83 -8.49
N LYS A 98 13.64 10.52 -8.58
CA LYS A 98 12.49 9.96 -9.33
C LYS A 98 11.49 9.31 -8.40
N ILE A 99 10.27 9.11 -8.91
CA ILE A 99 9.24 8.31 -8.24
C ILE A 99 9.37 6.88 -8.78
N VAL A 100 9.47 5.90 -7.90
CA VAL A 100 9.47 4.48 -8.30
C VAL A 100 8.07 3.90 -8.21
N ILE A 101 7.73 3.00 -9.12
CA ILE A 101 6.53 2.16 -9.05
C ILE A 101 6.93 0.70 -8.95
N VAL A 102 6.36 0.01 -7.98
CA VAL A 102 6.71 -1.36 -7.61
C VAL A 102 5.46 -2.20 -7.35
N ARG A 103 5.61 -3.50 -7.50
CA ARG A 103 4.58 -4.50 -7.24
C ARG A 103 4.55 -4.88 -5.77
N TYR A 104 3.36 -5.14 -5.23
CA TYR A 104 3.21 -5.98 -4.05
C TYR A 104 3.79 -7.39 -4.29
N GLY A 105 4.11 -8.11 -3.20
CA GLY A 105 4.69 -9.46 -3.27
C GLY A 105 6.19 -9.50 -3.04
N ASN A 106 6.73 -10.73 -2.94
CA ASN A 106 8.12 -11.15 -2.71
C ASN A 106 8.85 -10.65 -1.45
N THR A 107 8.60 -9.42 -1.03
CA THR A 107 9.20 -8.80 0.16
C THR A 107 8.13 -8.13 1.00
N PHE A 108 8.40 -7.95 2.28
CA PHE A 108 7.54 -7.15 3.14
C PHE A 108 7.42 -5.73 2.59
N ARG A 109 6.18 -5.19 2.52
CA ARG A 109 5.91 -3.93 1.83
C ARG A 109 6.69 -2.74 2.37
N GLY A 110 7.00 -2.69 3.68
CA GLY A 110 7.76 -1.60 4.29
C GLY A 110 9.21 -1.51 3.82
N ILE A 111 9.77 -2.61 3.30
CA ILE A 111 11.12 -2.60 2.72
C ILE A 111 11.15 -1.85 1.38
N LYS A 112 10.05 -1.85 0.62
CA LYS A 112 10.00 -1.24 -0.72
C LYS A 112 10.27 0.27 -0.73
N PRO A 113 9.56 1.12 0.06
CA PRO A 113 9.86 2.54 0.12
C PRO A 113 11.20 2.82 0.81
N LYS A 114 11.63 1.98 1.76
CA LYS A 114 12.95 2.10 2.40
C LYS A 114 14.09 1.95 1.39
N ILE A 115 14.14 0.84 0.64
CA ILE A 115 15.18 0.61 -0.37
C ILE A 115 15.10 1.67 -1.48
N ALA A 116 13.88 2.07 -1.89
CA ALA A 116 13.70 3.17 -2.84
C ALA A 116 14.40 4.46 -2.37
N ALA A 117 14.17 4.83 -1.11
CA ALA A 117 14.77 6.02 -0.50
C ALA A 117 16.30 5.88 -0.35
N GLU A 118 16.80 4.70 0.01
CA GLU A 118 18.26 4.41 0.08
C GLU A 118 18.95 4.60 -1.28
N HIS A 119 18.24 4.37 -2.39
CA HIS A 119 18.73 4.64 -3.75
C HIS A 119 18.41 6.07 -4.24
N GLY A 120 17.85 6.92 -3.37
CA GLY A 120 17.58 8.34 -3.63
C GLY A 120 16.28 8.62 -4.39
N ALA A 121 15.36 7.65 -4.50
CA ALA A 121 14.01 7.93 -4.98
C ALA A 121 13.28 8.86 -4.02
N ILE A 122 12.44 9.75 -4.57
CA ILE A 122 11.70 10.76 -3.81
C ILE A 122 10.24 10.35 -3.54
N GLY A 123 9.80 9.23 -4.11
CA GLY A 123 8.47 8.65 -3.89
C GLY A 123 8.42 7.19 -4.30
N CYS A 124 7.52 6.42 -3.70
CA CYS A 124 7.31 5.01 -4.00
C CYS A 124 5.82 4.70 -4.09
N ILE A 125 5.39 4.24 -5.26
CA ILE A 125 4.02 3.78 -5.55
C ILE A 125 4.03 2.26 -5.51
N ILE A 126 3.15 1.67 -4.72
CA ILE A 126 2.99 0.21 -4.64
C ILE A 126 1.63 -0.15 -5.23
N TYR A 127 1.60 -1.06 -6.21
CA TYR A 127 0.37 -1.56 -6.82
C TYR A 127 0.26 -3.09 -6.74
N SER A 128 -0.97 -3.60 -6.77
CA SER A 128 -1.24 -5.04 -6.88
C SER A 128 -1.23 -5.43 -8.35
N ASP A 129 -0.25 -6.22 -8.78
CA ASP A 129 -0.16 -6.68 -10.16
C ASP A 129 -1.17 -7.81 -10.40
N PRO A 130 -2.02 -7.73 -11.45
CA PRO A 130 -2.99 -8.79 -11.74
C PRO A 130 -2.37 -10.17 -12.01
N ARG A 131 -1.07 -10.22 -12.34
CA ARG A 131 -0.31 -11.46 -12.48
C ARG A 131 -0.16 -12.21 -11.15
N ASP A 132 -0.14 -11.47 -10.03
CA ASP A 132 0.05 -11.99 -8.67
C ASP A 132 -1.27 -12.03 -7.88
N ASP A 133 -2.15 -11.04 -8.07
CA ASP A 133 -3.46 -10.93 -7.41
C ASP A 133 -4.47 -10.26 -8.36
N GLY A 134 -5.12 -11.06 -9.21
CA GLY A 134 -6.12 -10.58 -10.15
C GLY A 134 -6.48 -11.61 -11.22
N TYR A 135 -6.87 -11.11 -12.40
CA TYR A 135 -7.47 -11.92 -13.46
C TYR A 135 -6.57 -13.04 -14.05
N PHE A 136 -5.26 -13.04 -13.77
CA PHE A 136 -4.40 -14.17 -14.17
C PHE A 136 -4.63 -15.42 -13.34
N ALA A 137 -5.16 -15.28 -12.13
CA ALA A 137 -5.36 -16.39 -11.22
C ALA A 137 -6.80 -16.93 -11.22
N GLY A 138 -7.76 -16.16 -11.75
CA GLY A 138 -9.15 -16.59 -11.97
C GLY A 138 -10.12 -15.42 -12.10
N ASP A 139 -11.41 -15.71 -11.97
CA ASP A 139 -12.45 -14.67 -11.97
C ASP A 139 -12.23 -13.67 -10.82
N VAL A 140 -12.34 -12.38 -11.13
CA VAL A 140 -12.18 -11.29 -10.17
C VAL A 140 -13.51 -10.94 -9.49
N TYR A 141 -13.44 -10.35 -8.31
CA TYR A 141 -14.59 -9.88 -7.56
C TYR A 141 -15.41 -8.86 -8.39
N PRO A 142 -16.76 -8.93 -8.40
CA PRO A 142 -17.62 -9.78 -7.58
C PRO A 142 -17.89 -11.19 -8.14
N LYS A 143 -17.42 -11.50 -9.35
CA LYS A 143 -17.68 -12.81 -10.00
C LYS A 143 -16.88 -13.95 -9.35
N GLY A 144 -15.66 -13.66 -8.89
CA GLY A 144 -14.79 -14.62 -8.22
C GLY A 144 -14.03 -14.01 -7.05
N ALA A 145 -13.05 -14.76 -6.54
CA ALA A 145 -12.34 -14.41 -5.31
C ALA A 145 -11.12 -13.50 -5.49
N TRP A 146 -10.68 -13.28 -6.74
CA TRP A 146 -9.47 -12.52 -7.02
C TRP A 146 -9.72 -11.02 -7.06
N ARG A 147 -8.68 -10.20 -6.83
CA ARG A 147 -8.80 -8.73 -6.80
C ARG A 147 -9.25 -8.17 -8.15
N ASN A 148 -10.18 -7.22 -8.10
CA ASN A 148 -10.62 -6.47 -9.28
C ASN A 148 -9.74 -5.23 -9.55
N GLU A 149 -9.98 -4.58 -10.68
CA GLU A 149 -9.14 -3.46 -11.15
C GLU A 149 -9.17 -2.20 -10.28
N ASP A 150 -10.26 -1.98 -9.53
CA ASP A 150 -10.37 -0.83 -8.62
C ASP A 150 -9.82 -1.14 -7.21
N GLY A 151 -9.54 -2.40 -6.89
CA GLY A 151 -9.16 -2.82 -5.54
C GLY A 151 -7.71 -2.44 -5.20
N ALA A 152 -7.48 -1.82 -4.05
CA ALA A 152 -6.13 -1.49 -3.58
C ALA A 152 -5.82 -2.17 -2.23
N GLN A 153 -4.63 -2.74 -2.11
CA GLN A 153 -4.19 -3.31 -0.83
C GLN A 153 -3.72 -2.18 0.10
N ARG A 154 -4.30 -2.11 1.30
CA ARG A 154 -3.83 -1.26 2.41
C ARG A 154 -2.74 -1.99 3.20
N GLY A 155 -1.88 -1.26 3.90
CA GLY A 155 -0.94 -1.87 4.86
C GLY A 155 0.07 -0.89 5.45
N SER A 156 0.76 -1.33 6.50
CA SER A 156 1.86 -0.58 7.11
C SER A 156 3.13 -0.69 6.28
N VAL A 157 3.81 0.45 6.09
CA VAL A 157 5.18 0.54 5.56
C VAL A 157 6.20 0.91 6.65
N ALA A 158 5.85 0.74 7.93
CA ALA A 158 6.80 0.89 9.02
C ALA A 158 8.02 -0.02 8.81
N ASP A 159 9.20 0.46 9.22
CA ASP A 159 10.43 -0.33 9.24
C ASP A 159 10.40 -1.30 10.43
N LEU A 160 9.58 -2.36 10.32
CA LEU A 160 9.35 -3.32 11.40
C LEU A 160 10.63 -3.96 11.98
N PRO A 161 11.69 -4.24 11.19
CA PRO A 161 12.96 -4.69 11.75
C PRO A 161 13.60 -3.70 12.73
N LEU A 162 13.33 -2.39 12.58
CA LEU A 162 13.85 -1.34 13.46
C LEU A 162 12.86 -0.97 14.57
N TYR A 163 11.58 -0.85 14.23
CA TYR A 163 10.50 -0.46 15.14
C TYR A 163 9.39 -1.52 15.11
N SER A 164 9.53 -2.52 15.98
CA SER A 164 8.47 -3.51 16.23
C SER A 164 7.54 -3.00 17.33
N GLY A 165 6.29 -2.65 16.99
CA GLY A 165 5.31 -2.12 17.94
C GLY A 165 4.89 -0.70 17.60
N ASP A 166 4.45 0.05 18.61
CA ASP A 166 4.20 1.49 18.48
C ASP A 166 5.55 2.22 18.28
N PRO A 167 5.76 2.99 17.19
CA PRO A 167 7.03 3.67 16.96
C PRO A 167 7.42 4.72 18.03
N LEU A 168 6.54 5.02 18.98
CA LEU A 168 6.78 5.99 20.05
C LEU A 168 7.24 5.34 21.38
N THR A 169 7.35 4.01 21.46
CA THR A 169 7.71 3.26 22.67
C THR A 169 8.77 2.21 22.39
#